data_AF-F3GI66-F1
#
_entry.id   AF-F3GI66-F1
#
_cell.length_a   1.000
_cell.length_b   1.000
_cell.length_c   1.000
_cell.angle_alpha   90.00
_cell.angle_beta   90.00
_cell.angle_gamma   90.00
#
_symmetry.space_group_name_H-M   'P 1'
#
loop_
_entity.id
_entity.type
_entity.pdbx_description
1 polymer ?
#
loop_
_entity_poly.entity_id
_entity_poly.type
_entity_poly.pdbx_seq_one_letter_code
_entity_poly.pdbx_strand_id
1 'polypeptide(L)'
;DRKFHKRFWAASSLDSAAQLAQEQPGAAARVALAGYAAIQVPDGAQANDLSQSINHQDRLERALRQQIVRERRSLETGLAILASIGSTSPFIGLFGTVWGIMSALKGISAAGSASLETVAGPIGAALVATGVGIAVAVPAVLVYNYFLRRLKLTAADLDDFAHDFYSLAQKSAFRVLLHPVLKSGTAGVHAGQNVKEAS
;
A
#
# COMPACT_ATOMS: atom_id res chain seq x y z
N ASP A 1 8.90 -8.54 -1.68
CA ASP A 1 7.87 -8.60 -2.75
C ASP A 1 8.23 -9.41 -3.98
N ARG A 2 9.23 -9.06 -4.81
CA ARG A 2 9.49 -9.80 -6.09
C ARG A 2 9.72 -11.32 -5.93
N LYS A 3 10.36 -11.76 -4.84
CA LYS A 3 10.51 -13.19 -4.50
C LYS A 3 9.19 -13.86 -4.13
N PHE A 4 8.37 -13.18 -3.33
CA PHE A 4 7.03 -13.66 -2.96
C PHE A 4 6.14 -13.77 -4.19
N HIS A 5 6.06 -12.73 -5.03
CA HIS A 5 5.25 -12.71 -6.24
C HIS A 5 5.56 -13.90 -7.17
N LYS A 6 6.85 -14.20 -7.42
CA LYS A 6 7.25 -15.38 -8.22
C LYS A 6 6.84 -16.70 -7.59
N ARG A 7 7.01 -16.86 -6.27
CA ARG A 7 6.65 -18.10 -5.56
C ARG A 7 5.15 -18.29 -5.45
N PHE A 8 4.41 -17.19 -5.29
CA PHE A 8 2.95 -17.17 -5.24
C PHE A 8 2.35 -17.70 -6.55
N TRP A 9 2.78 -17.17 -7.70
CA TRP A 9 2.27 -17.61 -9.01
C TRP A 9 2.81 -18.98 -9.46
N ALA A 10 3.91 -19.45 -8.87
CA ALA A 10 4.42 -20.80 -9.11
C ALA A 10 3.77 -21.87 -8.21
N ALA A 11 2.91 -21.48 -7.27
CA ALA A 11 2.26 -22.40 -6.35
C ALA A 11 1.23 -23.29 -7.07
N SER A 12 1.15 -24.56 -6.69
CA SER A 12 0.26 -25.55 -7.31
C SER A 12 -1.19 -25.45 -6.85
N SER A 13 -1.45 -24.80 -5.72
CA SER A 13 -2.80 -24.60 -5.17
C SER A 13 -2.92 -23.30 -4.36
N LEU A 14 -4.17 -22.81 -4.21
CA LEU A 14 -4.47 -21.65 -3.38
C LEU A 14 -4.04 -21.85 -1.91
N ASP A 15 -4.17 -23.08 -1.38
CA ASP A 15 -3.75 -23.40 -0.01
C ASP A 15 -2.23 -23.31 0.18
N SER A 16 -1.46 -23.82 -0.79
CA SER A 16 0.01 -23.71 -0.76
C SER A 16 0.47 -22.25 -0.89
N ALA A 17 -0.23 -21.45 -1.71
CA ALA A 17 0.03 -20.02 -1.83
C ALA A 17 -0.34 -19.24 -0.55
N ALA A 18 -1.37 -19.67 0.19
CA ALA A 18 -1.74 -19.09 1.48
C ALA A 18 -0.66 -19.34 2.55
N GLN A 19 -0.09 -20.55 2.61
CA GLN A 19 1.03 -20.86 3.51
C GLN A 19 2.25 -19.98 3.20
N LEU A 20 2.60 -19.84 1.91
CA LEU A 20 3.69 -18.96 1.48
C LEU A 20 3.49 -17.49 1.88
N ALA A 21 2.24 -17.02 1.93
CA ALA A 21 1.89 -15.67 2.34
C ALA A 21 2.02 -15.45 3.86
N GLN A 22 1.86 -16.50 4.67
CA GLN A 22 2.09 -16.44 6.12
C GLN A 22 3.58 -16.45 6.47
N GLU A 23 4.38 -17.22 5.73
CA GLU A 23 5.81 -17.39 6.00
C GLU A 23 6.68 -16.21 5.57
N GLN A 24 6.24 -15.42 4.57
CA GLN A 24 7.04 -14.35 3.99
C GLN A 24 6.56 -12.96 4.38
N PRO A 25 7.45 -12.08 4.86
CA PRO A 25 7.12 -10.68 5.03
C PRO A 25 7.04 -9.96 3.67
N GLY A 26 6.07 -9.08 3.51
CA GLY A 26 5.94 -8.25 2.31
C GLY A 26 4.57 -7.61 2.18
N ALA A 27 4.48 -6.52 1.43
CA ALA A 27 3.20 -5.85 1.18
C ALA A 27 2.28 -6.76 0.35
N ALA A 28 2.82 -7.41 -0.67
CA ALA A 28 2.07 -8.37 -1.50
C ALA A 28 1.57 -9.58 -0.70
N ALA A 29 2.38 -10.08 0.25
CA ALA A 29 2.00 -11.17 1.12
C ALA A 29 0.84 -10.77 2.05
N ARG A 30 0.89 -9.57 2.64
CA ARG A 30 -0.22 -9.03 3.46
C ARG A 30 -1.49 -8.81 2.64
N VAL A 31 -1.39 -8.35 1.39
CA VAL A 31 -2.52 -8.25 0.46
C VAL A 31 -3.11 -9.62 0.17
N ALA A 32 -2.28 -10.63 -0.10
CA ALA A 32 -2.75 -12.01 -0.29
C ALA A 32 -3.48 -12.55 0.94
N LEU A 33 -2.92 -12.35 2.14
CA LEU A 33 -3.54 -12.77 3.41
C LEU A 33 -4.92 -12.10 3.63
N ALA A 34 -5.04 -10.81 3.34
CA ALA A 34 -6.34 -10.11 3.40
C ALA A 34 -7.35 -10.70 2.41
N GLY A 35 -6.88 -11.08 1.21
CA GLY A 35 -7.69 -11.77 0.22
C GLY A 35 -8.16 -13.16 0.68
N TYR A 36 -7.26 -13.98 1.24
CA TYR A 36 -7.61 -15.29 1.79
C TYR A 36 -8.61 -15.18 2.95
N ALA A 37 -8.40 -14.22 3.86
CA ALA A 37 -9.33 -13.96 4.96
C ALA A 37 -10.74 -13.58 4.46
N ALA A 38 -10.85 -12.89 3.32
CA ALA A 38 -12.14 -12.56 2.72
C ALA A 38 -12.85 -13.77 2.09
N ILE A 39 -12.11 -14.75 1.57
CA ILE A 39 -12.64 -15.95 0.91
C ILE A 39 -13.03 -17.04 1.93
N GLN A 40 -12.33 -17.14 3.06
CA GLN A 40 -12.54 -18.20 4.05
C GLN A 40 -13.76 -18.00 4.95
N VAL A 41 -14.49 -16.88 4.84
CA VAL A 41 -15.69 -16.63 5.65
C VAL A 41 -16.82 -17.55 5.16
N PRO A 42 -17.26 -18.54 5.97
CA PRO A 42 -18.29 -19.49 5.54
C PRO A 42 -19.61 -18.80 5.22
N ASP A 43 -20.27 -19.23 4.15
CA ASP A 43 -21.68 -18.93 3.91
C ASP A 43 -22.53 -19.72 4.91
N GLY A 44 -22.85 -19.13 6.06
CA GLY A 44 -23.79 -19.76 6.98
C GLY A 44 -23.83 -19.16 8.37
N ALA A 45 -24.79 -18.26 8.59
CA ALA A 45 -25.91 -18.48 9.52
C ALA A 45 -26.69 -17.17 9.71
N GLN A 46 -27.97 -17.20 9.31
CA GLN A 46 -29.02 -16.19 9.50
C GLN A 46 -28.98 -14.95 8.59
N ALA A 47 -29.79 -15.05 7.53
CA ALA A 47 -30.21 -13.99 6.63
C ALA A 47 -31.07 -12.93 7.35
N ASN A 48 -30.45 -12.06 8.14
CA ASN A 48 -31.13 -10.89 8.71
C ASN A 48 -30.25 -9.63 8.89
N ASP A 49 -29.00 -9.66 8.39
CA ASP A 49 -28.09 -8.52 8.47
C ASP A 49 -27.68 -8.05 7.06
N LEU A 50 -27.79 -6.74 6.81
CA LEU A 50 -27.41 -6.10 5.54
C LEU A 50 -25.96 -6.39 5.16
N SER A 51 -25.10 -6.69 6.14
CA SER A 51 -23.71 -7.10 5.96
C SER A 51 -23.52 -8.39 5.15
N GLN A 52 -24.52 -9.29 5.12
CA GLN A 52 -24.47 -10.55 4.35
C GLN A 52 -25.09 -10.44 2.95
N SER A 53 -25.66 -9.29 2.58
CA SER A 53 -26.10 -9.02 1.19
C SER A 53 -24.95 -8.71 0.23
N ILE A 54 -23.73 -8.57 0.75
CA ILE A 54 -22.54 -8.26 -0.05
C ILE A 54 -22.00 -9.55 -0.67
N ASN A 55 -21.94 -9.58 -2.00
CA ASN A 55 -21.41 -10.71 -2.77
C ASN A 55 -19.96 -11.04 -2.34
N HIS A 56 -19.59 -12.32 -2.33
CA HIS A 56 -18.21 -12.78 -2.06
C HIS A 56 -17.16 -12.04 -2.89
N GLN A 57 -17.51 -11.75 -4.13
CA GLN A 57 -16.68 -10.99 -5.06
C GLN A 57 -16.41 -9.57 -4.54
N ASP A 58 -17.46 -8.85 -4.15
CA ASP A 58 -17.37 -7.50 -3.60
C ASP A 58 -16.59 -7.48 -2.28
N ARG A 59 -16.76 -8.52 -1.43
CA ARG A 59 -16.00 -8.67 -0.18
C ARG A 59 -14.51 -8.84 -0.45
N LEU A 60 -14.15 -9.70 -1.41
CA LEU A 60 -12.77 -9.93 -1.81
C LEU A 60 -12.15 -8.66 -2.39
N GLU A 61 -12.80 -8.03 -3.37
CA GLU A 61 -12.30 -6.79 -3.98
C GLU A 61 -12.11 -5.70 -2.93
N ARG A 62 -13.08 -5.52 -2.04
CA ARG A 62 -13.00 -4.54 -0.95
C ARG A 62 -11.85 -4.85 0.01
N ALA A 63 -11.66 -6.10 0.40
CA ALA A 63 -10.57 -6.49 1.30
C ALA A 63 -9.19 -6.22 0.69
N LEU A 64 -9.00 -6.57 -0.59
CA LEU A 64 -7.77 -6.30 -1.32
C LEU A 64 -7.51 -4.79 -1.42
N ARG A 65 -8.48 -4.01 -1.89
CA ARG A 65 -8.36 -2.54 -1.99
C ARG A 65 -8.05 -1.90 -0.65
N GLN A 66 -8.74 -2.30 0.42
CA GLN A 66 -8.50 -1.79 1.77
C GLN A 66 -7.08 -2.11 2.24
N GLN A 67 -6.58 -3.31 1.96
CA GLN A 67 -5.22 -3.67 2.35
C GLN A 67 -4.18 -2.87 1.55
N ILE A 68 -4.37 -2.68 0.24
CA ILE A 68 -3.49 -1.82 -0.57
C ILE A 68 -3.45 -0.40 -0.03
N VAL A 69 -4.59 0.18 0.34
CA VAL A 69 -4.65 1.52 0.95
C VAL A 69 -3.88 1.55 2.28
N ARG A 70 -3.98 0.50 3.10
CA ARG A 70 -3.19 0.40 4.35
C ARG A 70 -1.69 0.36 4.08
N GLU A 71 -1.25 -0.44 3.11
CA GLU A 71 0.16 -0.52 2.71
C GLU A 71 0.67 0.84 2.19
N ARG A 72 -0.12 1.50 1.33
CA ARG A 72 0.21 2.83 0.79
C ARG A 72 0.36 3.86 1.92
N ARG A 73 -0.61 3.92 2.84
CA ARG A 73 -0.55 4.84 3.99
C ARG A 73 0.68 4.60 4.86
N SER A 74 1.06 3.34 5.08
CA SER A 74 2.27 3.01 5.82
C SER A 74 3.53 3.56 5.12
N LEU A 75 3.61 3.42 3.79
CA LEU A 75 4.74 3.90 2.98
C LEU A 75 4.76 5.42 2.79
N GLU A 76 3.61 6.10 2.94
CA GLU A 76 3.50 7.56 2.93
C GLU A 76 4.01 8.20 4.24
N THR A 77 4.21 7.40 5.29
CA THR A 77 4.72 7.89 6.57
C THR A 77 6.12 8.48 6.38
N GLY A 78 6.31 9.75 6.75
CA GLY A 78 7.57 10.48 6.58
C GLY A 78 7.70 11.28 5.29
N LEU A 79 6.96 10.94 4.21
CA LEU A 79 6.92 11.76 3.00
C LEU A 79 6.37 13.17 3.29
N ALA A 80 5.37 13.25 4.16
CA ALA A 80 4.78 14.52 4.58
C ALA A 80 5.80 15.43 5.28
N ILE A 81 6.68 14.86 6.11
CA ILE A 81 7.75 15.60 6.79
C ILE A 81 8.74 16.14 5.75
N LEU A 82 9.15 15.30 4.81
CA LEU A 82 10.09 15.67 3.76
C LEU A 82 9.54 16.75 2.82
N ALA A 83 8.27 16.64 2.45
CA ALA A 83 7.56 17.67 1.70
C ALA A 83 7.48 18.99 2.47
N SER A 84 7.22 18.91 3.78
CA SER A 84 7.15 20.09 4.66
C SER A 84 8.52 20.76 4.79
N ILE A 85 9.59 19.99 5.05
CA ILE A 85 10.96 20.52 5.12
C ILE A 85 11.34 21.16 3.78
N GLY A 86 11.13 20.46 2.66
CA GLY A 86 11.48 20.95 1.33
C GLY A 86 10.75 22.26 0.97
N SER A 87 9.47 22.38 1.33
CA SER A 87 8.66 23.57 1.03
C SER A 87 8.91 24.73 1.99
N THR A 88 9.21 24.47 3.27
CA THR A 88 9.34 25.53 4.29
C THR A 88 10.77 26.06 4.44
N SER A 89 11.79 25.23 4.20
CA SER A 89 13.21 25.62 4.39
C SER A 89 13.64 26.87 3.63
N PRO A 90 13.22 27.11 2.36
CA PRO A 90 13.57 28.34 1.65
C PRO A 90 13.02 29.59 2.35
N PHE A 91 11.81 29.51 2.90
CA PHE A 91 11.19 30.63 3.62
C PHE A 91 11.89 30.90 4.96
N ILE A 92 12.40 29.86 5.63
CA ILE A 92 13.24 30.03 6.83
C ILE A 92 14.54 30.77 6.47
N GLY A 93 15.17 30.43 5.34
CA GLY A 93 16.34 31.15 4.83
C GLY A 93 16.05 32.61 4.47
N LEU A 94 14.93 32.85 3.78
CA LEU A 94 14.45 34.21 3.46
C LEU A 94 14.13 35.02 4.73
N PHE A 95 13.55 34.41 5.75
CA PHE A 95 13.34 35.08 7.04
C PHE A 95 14.68 35.53 7.65
N GLY A 96 15.71 34.68 7.55
CA GLY A 96 17.06 35.03 7.98
C GLY A 96 17.65 36.24 7.26
N THR A 97 17.37 36.42 5.96
CA THR A 97 17.83 37.62 5.24
C THR A 97 17.13 38.88 5.73
N VAL A 98 15.80 38.81 5.91
CA VAL A 98 15.01 39.92 6.42
C VAL A 98 15.52 40.34 7.79
N TRP A 99 15.82 39.38 8.67
CA TRP A 99 16.38 39.67 9.99
C TRP A 99 17.78 40.30 9.93
N GLY A 100 18.66 39.77 9.08
CA GLY A 100 20.03 40.30 8.94
C GLY A 100 20.05 41.71 8.37
N ILE A 101 19.21 42.00 7.36
CA ILE A 101 19.05 43.35 6.80
C ILE A 101 18.48 44.30 7.87
N MET A 102 17.47 43.88 8.63
CA MET A 102 16.92 44.68 9.73
C MET A 102 17.98 45.02 10.78
N SER A 103 18.83 44.05 11.13
CA SER A 103 19.94 44.25 12.08
C SER A 103 20.98 45.23 11.53
N ALA A 104 21.26 45.16 10.22
CA ALA A 104 22.14 46.11 9.54
C ALA A 104 21.59 47.55 9.60
N LEU A 105 20.29 47.72 9.30
CA LEU A 105 19.61 49.03 9.34
C LEU A 105 19.58 49.62 10.76
N LYS A 106 19.37 48.78 11.79
CA LYS A 106 19.48 49.21 13.19
C LYS A 106 20.89 49.69 13.53
N GLY A 107 21.93 48.98 13.07
CA GLY A 107 23.32 49.37 13.24
C GLY A 107 23.64 50.72 12.58
N ILE A 108 23.19 50.94 11.35
CA ILE A 108 23.34 52.21 10.63
C ILE A 108 22.65 53.34 11.39
N SER A 109 21.41 53.12 11.85
CA SER A 109 20.64 54.11 12.61
C SER A 109 21.35 54.53 13.91
N ALA A 110 21.92 53.57 14.65
CA ALA A 110 22.66 53.85 15.87
C ALA A 110 24.00 54.55 15.62
N ALA A 111 24.70 54.20 14.53
CA ALA A 111 25.98 54.82 14.16
C ALA A 111 25.82 56.21 13.50
N GLY A 112 24.60 56.56 13.07
CA GLY A 112 24.30 57.82 12.37
C GLY A 112 24.89 57.93 10.96
N SER A 113 25.57 56.88 10.47
CA SER A 113 26.17 56.83 9.14
C SER A 113 26.23 55.40 8.62
N ALA A 114 26.18 55.24 7.30
CA ALA A 114 26.37 53.96 6.63
C ALA A 114 27.83 53.84 6.16
N SER A 115 28.56 52.85 6.66
CA SER A 115 29.91 52.50 6.19
C SER A 115 29.97 51.01 5.88
N LEU A 116 30.92 50.59 5.04
CA LEU A 116 31.05 49.18 4.67
C LEU A 116 31.22 48.29 5.91
N GLU A 117 31.99 48.74 6.91
CA GLU A 117 32.15 48.05 8.19
C GLU A 117 30.83 47.85 8.94
N THR A 118 29.90 48.81 8.89
CA THR A 118 28.61 48.70 9.63
C THR A 118 27.59 47.79 8.95
N VAL A 119 27.74 47.51 7.65
CA VAL A 119 26.76 46.70 6.88
C VAL A 119 27.28 45.35 6.41
N ALA A 120 28.59 45.20 6.15
CA ALA A 120 29.13 43.99 5.52
C ALA A 120 28.90 42.72 6.35
N GLY A 121 29.07 42.78 7.67
CA GLY A 121 28.86 41.63 8.56
C GLY A 121 27.40 41.14 8.57
N PRO A 122 26.43 41.97 8.96
CA PRO A 122 25.01 41.56 9.02
C PRO A 122 24.44 41.12 7.67
N ILE A 123 24.82 41.78 6.56
CA ILE A 123 24.38 41.39 5.22
C ILE A 123 25.00 40.06 4.79
N GLY A 124 26.29 39.84 5.08
CA GLY A 124 26.94 38.55 4.82
C GLY A 124 26.24 37.39 5.54
N ALA A 125 25.91 37.57 6.82
CA ALA A 125 25.17 36.58 7.61
C ALA A 125 23.76 36.32 7.04
N ALA A 126 23.07 37.37 6.56
CA ALA A 126 21.79 37.24 5.85
C ALA A 126 21.91 36.35 4.61
N LEU A 127 22.91 36.58 3.75
CA LEU A 127 23.09 35.78 2.53
C LEU A 127 23.38 34.30 2.82
N VAL A 128 24.17 34.03 3.86
CA VAL A 128 24.42 32.66 4.32
C VAL A 128 23.11 31.98 4.76
N ALA A 129 22.20 32.70 5.43
CA ALA A 129 20.91 32.14 5.85
C ALA A 129 20.07 31.62 4.65
N THR A 130 20.02 32.37 3.54
CA THR A 130 19.39 31.88 2.29
C THR A 130 20.10 30.66 1.73
N GLY A 131 21.43 30.69 1.69
CA GLY A 131 22.24 29.57 1.21
C GLY A 131 21.94 28.28 1.98
N VAL A 132 21.85 28.37 3.31
CA VAL A 132 21.48 27.25 4.19
C VAL A 132 20.05 26.78 3.93
N GLY A 133 19.08 27.70 3.80
CA GLY A 133 17.69 27.35 3.50
C GLY A 133 17.55 26.54 2.19
N ILE A 134 18.28 26.94 1.15
CA ILE A 134 18.33 26.21 -0.13
C ILE A 134 19.06 24.88 0.02
N ALA A 135 20.21 24.86 0.73
CA ALA A 135 21.00 23.66 0.95
C ALA A 135 20.23 22.56 1.69
N VAL A 136 19.25 22.93 2.55
CA VAL A 136 18.32 21.99 3.19
C VAL A 136 17.16 21.61 2.26
N ALA A 137 16.60 22.58 1.53
CA ALA A 137 15.42 22.37 0.69
C ALA A 137 15.69 21.40 -0.48
N VAL A 138 16.82 21.56 -1.17
CA VAL A 138 17.12 20.80 -2.40
C VAL A 138 17.20 19.29 -2.12
N PRO A 139 18.00 18.81 -1.16
CA PRO A 139 18.04 17.38 -0.82
C PRO A 139 16.68 16.85 -0.35
N ALA A 140 15.93 17.60 0.46
CA ALA A 140 14.63 17.18 0.96
C ALA A 140 13.64 16.93 -0.18
N VAL A 141 13.57 17.83 -1.17
CA VAL A 141 12.70 17.68 -2.35
C VAL A 141 13.13 16.53 -3.25
N LEU A 142 14.44 16.33 -3.46
CA LEU A 142 14.95 15.22 -4.27
C LEU A 142 14.58 13.86 -3.66
N VAL A 143 14.81 13.71 -2.35
CA VAL A 143 14.49 12.48 -1.64
C VAL A 143 12.97 12.26 -1.60
N TYR A 144 12.17 13.32 -1.41
CA TYR A 144 10.71 13.25 -1.48
C TYR A 144 10.23 12.72 -2.84
N ASN A 145 10.71 13.29 -3.93
CA ASN A 145 10.35 12.87 -5.28
C ASN A 145 10.76 11.43 -5.57
N TYR A 146 11.92 11.01 -5.09
CA TYR A 146 12.40 9.64 -5.22
C TYR A 146 11.46 8.63 -4.55
N PHE A 147 11.14 8.84 -3.27
CA PHE A 147 10.26 7.93 -2.55
C PHE A 147 8.82 8.00 -3.03
N LEU A 148 8.33 9.17 -3.44
CA LEU A 148 7.01 9.31 -4.05
C LEU A 148 6.88 8.48 -5.33
N ARG A 149 7.92 8.47 -6.17
CA ARG A 149 7.95 7.61 -7.37
C ARG A 149 7.93 6.13 -6.98
N ARG A 150 8.74 5.72 -6.00
CA ARG A 150 8.75 4.31 -5.53
C ARG A 150 7.43 3.89 -4.91
N LEU A 151 6.79 4.75 -4.14
CA LEU A 151 5.45 4.51 -3.59
C LEU A 151 4.43 4.26 -4.70
N LYS A 152 4.40 5.11 -5.73
CA LYS A 152 3.48 4.96 -6.87
C LYS A 152 3.70 3.64 -7.62
N LEU A 153 4.96 3.28 -7.87
CA LEU A 153 5.31 2.01 -8.52
C LEU A 153 4.89 0.81 -7.66
N THR A 154 5.18 0.86 -6.35
CA THR A 154 4.80 -0.22 -5.42
C THR A 154 3.28 -0.36 -5.32
N ALA A 155 2.55 0.75 -5.29
CA ALA A 155 1.09 0.75 -5.29
C ALA A 155 0.53 0.09 -6.57
N ALA A 156 1.06 0.45 -7.74
CA ALA A 156 0.69 -0.16 -9.01
C ALA A 156 0.97 -1.67 -9.03
N ASP A 157 2.16 -2.09 -8.58
CA ASP A 157 2.51 -3.53 -8.49
C ASP A 157 1.55 -4.31 -7.58
N LEU A 158 1.05 -3.68 -6.50
CA LEU A 158 0.06 -4.28 -5.60
C LEU A 158 -1.35 -4.33 -6.20
N ASP A 159 -1.74 -3.28 -6.93
CA ASP A 159 -3.02 -3.23 -7.66
C ASP A 159 -3.07 -4.32 -8.74
N ASP A 160 -2.00 -4.48 -9.52
CA ASP A 160 -1.87 -5.55 -10.53
C ASP A 160 -1.95 -6.94 -9.88
N PHE A 161 -1.20 -7.15 -8.79
CA PHE A 161 -1.25 -8.40 -8.02
C PHE A 161 -2.67 -8.71 -7.51
N ALA A 162 -3.37 -7.71 -6.96
CA ALA A 162 -4.72 -7.89 -6.47
C ALA A 162 -5.72 -8.21 -7.58
N HIS A 163 -5.56 -7.61 -8.77
CA HIS A 163 -6.40 -7.89 -9.92
C HIS A 163 -6.24 -9.34 -10.41
N ASP A 164 -4.99 -9.81 -10.51
CA ASP A 164 -4.70 -11.20 -10.89
C ASP A 164 -5.21 -12.17 -9.81
N PHE A 165 -5.04 -11.83 -8.53
CA PHE A 165 -5.51 -12.66 -7.42
C PHE A 165 -7.04 -12.76 -7.39
N TYR A 166 -7.73 -11.64 -7.60
CA TYR A 166 -9.18 -11.58 -7.73
C TYR A 166 -9.66 -12.49 -8.88
N SER A 167 -9.04 -12.38 -10.06
CA SER A 167 -9.35 -13.23 -11.22
C SER A 167 -9.13 -14.72 -10.94
N LEU A 168 -8.03 -15.07 -10.24
CA LEU A 168 -7.73 -16.45 -9.83
C LEU A 168 -8.78 -16.98 -8.84
N ALA A 169 -9.16 -16.17 -7.86
CA ALA A 169 -10.16 -16.52 -6.86
C ALA A 169 -11.54 -16.75 -7.49
N GLN A 170 -11.96 -15.88 -8.43
CA GLN A 170 -13.19 -16.07 -9.20
C GLN A 170 -13.19 -17.38 -9.99
N LYS A 171 -12.10 -17.68 -10.71
CA LYS A 171 -11.96 -18.95 -11.47
C LYS A 171 -12.01 -20.17 -10.56
N SER A 172 -11.42 -20.08 -9.37
CA SER A 172 -11.39 -21.19 -8.41
C SER A 172 -12.75 -21.40 -7.73
N ALA A 173 -13.46 -20.32 -7.40
CA ALA A 173 -14.83 -20.36 -6.91
C ALA A 173 -15.79 -20.97 -7.96
N PHE A 174 -15.60 -20.68 -9.25
CA PHE A 174 -16.35 -21.31 -10.34
C PHE A 174 -16.09 -22.83 -10.42
N ARG A 175 -14.87 -23.29 -10.12
CA ARG A 175 -14.53 -24.72 -10.12
C ARG A 175 -15.14 -25.47 -8.92
N VAL A 176 -15.32 -24.80 -7.78
CA VAL A 176 -16.07 -25.33 -6.62
C VAL A 176 -17.57 -25.43 -6.95
N LEU A 177 -18.14 -24.46 -7.68
CA LEU A 177 -19.54 -24.47 -8.12
C LEU A 177 -19.86 -25.49 -9.23
N LEU A 178 -18.89 -25.96 -10.02
CA LEU A 178 -19.12 -26.99 -11.05
C LEU A 178 -19.14 -28.43 -10.52
N HIS A 179 -18.73 -28.67 -9.27
CA HIS A 179 -18.67 -30.00 -8.66
C HIS A 179 -19.73 -30.36 -7.57
N PRO A 180 -21.00 -29.86 -7.57
CA PRO A 180 -22.01 -30.43 -6.69
C PRO A 180 -22.75 -31.68 -7.20
N VAL A 181 -22.86 -31.96 -8.51
CA VAL A 181 -23.74 -33.07 -8.98
C VAL A 181 -23.26 -33.70 -10.29
N LEU A 182 -22.30 -34.63 -10.26
CA LEU A 182 -22.15 -35.69 -11.29
C LEU A 182 -21.37 -36.92 -10.73
N LYS A 183 -21.84 -37.48 -9.61
CA LYS A 183 -21.67 -38.90 -9.22
C LYS A 183 -23.04 -39.32 -8.65
N SER A 184 -23.81 -40.26 -9.20
CA SER A 184 -23.45 -41.50 -9.88
C SER A 184 -24.36 -41.80 -11.09
N GLY A 185 -23.76 -42.23 -12.20
CA GLY A 185 -24.44 -43.05 -13.21
C GLY A 185 -24.24 -44.54 -12.92
N THR A 186 -25.35 -45.28 -12.86
CA THR A 186 -25.58 -46.63 -13.42
C THR A 186 -24.39 -47.59 -13.62
N ALA A 187 -24.39 -48.74 -12.91
CA ALA A 187 -24.10 -50.08 -13.46
C ALA A 187 -24.20 -51.18 -12.39
N GLY A 188 -25.10 -52.15 -12.56
CA GLY A 188 -25.19 -53.35 -11.71
C GLY A 188 -26.45 -54.18 -11.95
N VAL A 189 -26.57 -54.79 -13.13
CA VAL A 189 -27.55 -55.86 -13.42
C VAL A 189 -26.78 -57.18 -13.50
N HIS A 190 -27.06 -58.15 -12.61
CA HIS A 190 -27.45 -59.56 -12.90
C HIS A 190 -27.14 -60.57 -11.78
N ALA A 191 -28.04 -61.58 -11.71
CA ALA A 191 -28.02 -62.89 -11.03
C ALA A 191 -28.41 -62.87 -9.53
N GLY A 192 -29.40 -63.60 -9.03
CA GLY A 192 -30.13 -64.79 -9.50
C GLY A 192 -30.24 -65.78 -8.31
N GLN A 193 -31.38 -66.49 -8.17
CA GLN A 193 -31.74 -67.53 -7.15
C GLN A 193 -32.42 -67.00 -5.86
N ASN A 194 -33.52 -67.55 -5.33
CA ASN A 194 -34.26 -68.81 -5.59
C ASN A 194 -35.75 -68.66 -5.20
N VAL A 195 -36.61 -69.37 -5.94
CA VAL A 195 -37.99 -69.73 -5.59
C VAL A 195 -37.98 -70.92 -4.65
N LYS A 196 -38.82 -70.92 -3.60
CA LYS A 196 -39.42 -72.14 -3.03
C LYS A 196 -40.78 -71.84 -2.38
N GLU A 197 -41.76 -72.62 -2.82
CA GLU A 197 -43.15 -72.69 -2.40
C GLU A 197 -43.34 -73.32 -1.00
N ALA A 198 -44.60 -73.32 -0.55
CA ALA A 198 -45.21 -73.90 0.66
C ALA A 198 -45.03 -73.05 1.93
N SER A 199 -46.08 -72.65 2.66
CA SER A 199 -47.34 -73.34 2.94
C SER A 199 -48.48 -72.36 3.25
#